data_AF-A0A2E7TFM8-F1
#
_entry.id   AF-A0A2E7TFM8-F1
#
_cell.length_a   1.000
_cell.length_b   1.000
_cell.length_c   1.000
_cell.angle_alpha   90.00
_cell.angle_beta   90.00
_cell.angle_gamma   90.00
#
_symmetry.space_group_name_H-M   'P 1'
#
loop_
_entity.id
_entity.type
_entity.pdbx_description
1 polymer ?
#
loop_
_entity_poly.entity_id
_entity_poly.type
_entity_poly.pdbx_seq_one_letter_code
_entity_poly.pdbx_strand_id
1 'polypeptide(L)'
;MELAKIESLEIIPDDDHPPESATILVNSLKILIPLGSAIDYEAELARLNREIVSLEKTLKQAESKLANSQFLSKAPSHIVEKEKDRISDSRKSIVELKQQKSRIKTLKSDI
;
A
#
# COMPACT_ATOMS: atom_id res chain seq x y z
N MET A 1 20.75 12.31 -3.03
CA MET A 1 21.03 11.08 -3.80
C MET A 1 20.44 9.95 -2.99
N GLU A 2 19.26 9.46 -3.38
CA GLU A 2 18.58 8.38 -2.67
C GLU A 2 19.19 7.07 -3.21
N LEU A 3 20.08 6.46 -2.43
CA LEU A 3 20.62 5.14 -2.73
C LEU A 3 19.42 4.17 -2.70
N ALA A 4 19.30 3.32 -3.73
CA ALA A 4 18.24 2.33 -3.87
C ALA A 4 17.91 1.74 -2.49
N LYS A 5 16.64 1.79 -2.07
CA LYS A 5 16.18 1.45 -0.71
C LYS A 5 16.45 -0.02 -0.39
N ILE A 6 17.71 -0.35 -0.10
CA ILE A 6 18.17 -1.69 0.25
C ILE A 6 17.73 -1.93 1.68
N GLU A 7 16.88 -2.93 1.86
CA GLU A 7 16.36 -3.34 3.15
C GLU A 7 17.37 -4.21 3.91
N SER A 8 18.07 -5.10 3.20
CA SER A 8 19.09 -5.98 3.78
C SER A 8 20.17 -6.33 2.75
N LEU A 9 21.36 -6.65 3.26
CA LEU A 9 22.49 -7.18 2.49
C LEU A 9 23.04 -8.39 3.23
N GLU A 10 23.12 -9.50 2.53
CA GLU A 10 23.70 -10.74 3.03
C GLU A 10 24.78 -11.22 2.07
N ILE A 11 25.93 -11.66 2.62
CA ILE A 11 27.01 -12.25 1.86
C ILE A 11 26.88 -13.76 2.02
N ILE A 12 26.49 -14.41 0.92
CA ILE A 12 26.23 -15.85 0.90
C ILE A 12 27.51 -16.58 0.44
N PRO A 13 27.96 -17.63 1.14
CA PRO A 13 29.04 -18.51 0.69
C PRO A 13 28.72 -19.22 -0.64
N ASP A 14 29.75 -19.58 -1.41
CA ASP A 14 29.58 -20.20 -2.75
C ASP A 14 28.91 -21.59 -2.71
N ASP A 15 28.88 -22.24 -1.55
CA ASP A 15 28.34 -23.59 -1.31
C ASP A 15 26.90 -23.59 -0.76
N ASP A 16 26.30 -22.43 -0.56
CA ASP A 16 24.92 -22.31 -0.08
C ASP A 16 23.90 -22.29 -1.24
N HIS A 17 22.63 -22.59 -0.92
CA HIS A 17 21.52 -22.56 -1.88
C HIS A 17 20.78 -21.22 -1.78
N PRO A 18 21.07 -20.24 -2.64
CA PRO A 18 20.37 -18.96 -2.56
C PRO A 18 18.88 -19.11 -2.90
N PRO A 19 18.03 -18.21 -2.37
CA PRO A 19 16.62 -18.17 -2.77
C PRO A 19 16.49 -17.93 -4.27
N GLU A 20 15.34 -18.25 -4.85
CA GLU A 20 15.06 -17.96 -6.26
C GLU A 20 15.35 -16.48 -6.55
N SER A 21 16.35 -16.19 -7.39
CA SER A 21 16.95 -14.86 -7.50
C SER A 21 17.28 -14.49 -8.95
N ALA A 22 17.13 -13.21 -9.28
CA ALA A 22 17.75 -12.62 -10.45
C ALA A 22 19.24 -12.49 -10.17
N THR A 23 20.07 -12.98 -11.08
CA THR A 23 21.53 -12.95 -10.94
C THR A 23 22.11 -11.84 -11.82
N ILE A 24 22.93 -10.98 -11.23
CA ILE A 24 23.70 -9.96 -11.93
C ILE A 24 25.18 -10.20 -11.63
N LEU A 25 26.01 -10.28 -12.68
CA LEU A 25 27.46 -10.36 -12.55
C LEU A 25 28.07 -8.97 -12.75
N VAL A 26 28.85 -8.50 -11.77
CA VAL A 26 29.60 -7.25 -11.84
C VAL A 26 31.05 -7.55 -11.51
N ASN A 27 31.93 -7.50 -12.51
CA ASN A 27 33.32 -7.94 -12.41
C ASN A 27 33.40 -9.38 -11.85
N SER A 28 34.01 -9.55 -10.67
CA SER A 28 34.12 -10.83 -9.94
C SER A 28 33.04 -11.03 -8.88
N LEU A 29 32.03 -10.16 -8.81
CA LEU A 29 30.93 -10.24 -7.86
C LEU A 29 29.68 -10.81 -8.52
N LYS A 30 29.04 -11.76 -7.83
CA LYS A 30 27.72 -12.28 -8.17
C LYS A 30 26.70 -11.67 -7.21
N ILE A 31 25.84 -10.80 -7.73
CA ILE A 31 24.75 -10.18 -6.97
C ILE A 31 23.48 -10.99 -7.23
N LEU A 32 22.83 -11.40 -6.15
CA LEU A 32 21.59 -12.16 -6.17
C LEU A 32 20.48 -11.26 -5.63
N ILE A 33 19.45 -11.01 -6.44
CA ILE A 33 18.25 -10.26 -6.03
C ILE A 33 17.12 -11.28 -5.91
N PRO A 34 16.69 -11.67 -4.69
CA PRO A 34 15.60 -12.62 -4.49
C PRO A 34 14.34 -12.18 -5.25
N LEU A 35 13.89 -13.01 -6.18
CA LEU A 35 12.69 -12.81 -7.01
C LEU A 35 11.40 -13.07 -6.25
N GLY A 36 11.48 -13.74 -5.09
CA GLY A 36 10.39 -13.90 -4.16
C GLY A 36 10.90 -13.87 -2.72
N SER A 37 10.68 -12.74 -2.03
CA SER A 37 10.47 -12.62 -0.56
C SER A 37 10.80 -11.25 0.02
N ALA A 38 11.37 -10.29 -0.72
CA ALA A 38 11.64 -8.94 -0.18
C ALA A 38 10.41 -8.00 -0.20
N ILE A 39 9.23 -8.52 0.13
CA ILE A 39 8.13 -7.69 0.64
C ILE A 39 8.03 -8.05 2.11
N ASP A 40 8.41 -7.14 3.00
CA ASP A 40 8.01 -7.24 4.40
C ASP A 40 6.47 -7.18 4.44
N TYR A 41 5.86 -8.37 4.41
CA TYR A 41 4.42 -8.55 4.37
C TYR A 41 3.74 -7.90 5.56
N GLU A 42 4.36 -7.97 6.73
CA GLU A 42 3.79 -7.40 7.95
C GLU A 42 3.88 -5.86 7.90
N ALA A 43 4.99 -5.30 7.43
CA ALA A 43 5.12 -3.86 7.22
C ALA A 43 4.15 -3.35 6.13
N GLU A 44 4.00 -4.08 5.03
CA GLU A 44 3.11 -3.66 3.94
C GLU A 44 1.63 -3.82 4.33
N LEU A 45 1.25 -4.89 5.03
CA LEU A 45 -0.08 -5.02 5.61
C LEU A 45 -0.35 -3.91 6.64
N ALA A 46 0.64 -3.55 7.47
CA ALA A 46 0.52 -2.45 8.42
C ALA A 46 0.35 -1.10 7.70
N ARG A 47 1.11 -0.85 6.62
CA ARG A 47 0.98 0.36 5.79
C ARG A 47 -0.42 0.46 5.19
N LEU A 48 -0.88 -0.60 4.51
CA LEU A 48 -2.20 -0.65 3.89
C LEU A 48 -3.32 -0.49 4.92
N ASN A 49 -3.20 -1.12 6.10
CA ASN A 49 -4.18 -0.94 7.18
C ASN A 49 -4.27 0.50 7.65
N ARG A 50 -3.12 1.17 7.87
CA ARG A 50 -3.10 2.57 8.30
C ARG A 50 -3.74 3.48 7.25
N GLU A 51 -3.45 3.24 5.98
CA GLU A 51 -4.01 4.01 4.86
C GLU A 51 -5.54 3.82 4.74
N ILE A 52 -6.02 2.58 4.81
CA ILE A 52 -7.46 2.26 4.82
C ILE A 52 -8.16 2.97 6.01
N VAL A 53 -7.62 2.86 7.22
CA VAL A 53 -8.23 3.48 8.42
C VAL A 53 -8.26 5.01 8.30
N SER A 54 -7.21 5.62 7.75
CA SER A 54 -7.16 7.07 7.51
C SER A 54 -8.23 7.53 6.51
N LEU A 55 -8.38 6.80 5.40
CA LEU A 55 -9.39 7.07 4.39
C LEU A 55 -10.81 6.81 4.91
N GLU A 56 -11.04 5.75 5.68
CA GLU A 56 -12.33 5.46 6.30
C GLU A 56 -12.74 6.55 7.29
N LYS A 57 -11.79 7.08 8.08
CA LYS A 57 -12.05 8.24 8.95
C LYS A 57 -12.43 9.48 8.15
N THR A 58 -11.71 9.74 7.07
CA THR A 58 -11.97 10.87 6.16
C THR A 58 -13.34 10.75 5.50
N LEU A 59 -13.68 9.56 5.01
CA LEU A 59 -14.97 9.23 4.40
C LEU A 59 -16.11 9.48 5.39
N LYS A 60 -15.99 8.95 6.62
CA LYS A 60 -17.00 9.14 7.66
C LYS A 60 -17.24 10.61 8.00
N GLN A 61 -16.19 11.43 8.01
CA GLN A 61 -16.32 12.86 8.24
C GLN A 61 -17.08 13.56 7.10
N ALA A 62 -16.76 13.23 5.84
CA ALA A 62 -17.45 13.78 4.68
C ALA A 62 -18.93 13.35 4.64
N GLU A 63 -19.21 12.07 4.91
CA GLU A 63 -20.58 11.54 5.00
C GLU A 63 -21.38 12.23 6.11
N SER A 64 -20.76 12.46 7.27
CA SER A 64 -21.41 13.16 8.38
C SER A 64 -21.76 14.62 8.03
N LYS A 65 -20.91 15.29 7.24
CA LYS A 65 -21.21 16.65 6.75
C LYS A 65 -22.42 16.65 5.81
N LEU A 66 -22.47 15.71 4.86
CA LEU A 66 -23.59 15.61 3.93
C LEU A 66 -24.88 15.10 4.58
N ALA A 67 -24.81 14.33 5.67
CA ALA A 67 -25.98 13.93 6.45
C ALA A 67 -26.56 15.09 7.29
N ASN A 68 -25.79 16.15 7.52
CA ASN A 68 -26.24 17.31 8.30
C ASN A 68 -27.08 18.24 7.41
N SER A 69 -28.39 18.27 7.68
CA SER A 69 -29.35 19.14 6.98
C SER A 69 -29.03 20.63 7.10
N GLN A 70 -28.38 21.06 8.18
CA GLN A 70 -27.92 22.44 8.36
C GLN A 70 -26.73 22.76 7.44
N PHE A 71 -25.87 21.79 7.15
CA PHE A 71 -24.79 21.94 6.18
C PHE A 71 -25.36 21.99 4.76
N LEU A 72 -26.25 21.07 4.40
CA LEU A 72 -26.88 21.05 3.07
C LEU A 72 -27.66 22.32 2.73
N SER A 73 -28.31 22.94 3.73
CA SER A 73 -29.09 24.17 3.53
C SER A 73 -28.26 25.44 3.49
N LYS A 74 -27.05 25.45 4.06
CA LYS A 74 -26.19 26.65 4.18
C LYS A 74 -24.95 26.61 3.30
N ALA A 75 -24.48 25.42 2.92
CA ALA A 75 -23.27 25.27 2.14
C ALA A 75 -23.51 25.62 0.66
N PRO A 76 -22.60 26.36 0.01
CA PRO A 76 -22.65 26.55 -1.44
C PRO A 76 -22.63 25.22 -2.20
N SER A 77 -23.28 25.18 -3.36
CA SER A 77 -23.35 23.98 -4.21
C SER A 77 -21.98 23.39 -4.54
N HIS A 78 -20.98 24.23 -4.85
CA HIS A 78 -19.62 23.78 -5.14
C HIS A 78 -18.93 23.07 -3.97
N ILE A 79 -19.28 23.42 -2.72
CA ILE A 79 -18.76 22.74 -1.52
C ILE A 79 -19.45 21.39 -1.32
N VAL A 80 -20.76 21.32 -1.57
CA VAL A 80 -21.54 20.08 -1.47
C VAL A 80 -21.07 19.06 -2.52
N GLU A 81 -20.90 19.50 -3.77
CA GLU A 81 -20.37 18.63 -4.83
C GLU A 81 -18.94 18.16 -4.52
N LYS A 82 -18.06 19.04 -4.02
CA LYS A 82 -16.71 18.65 -3.61
C LYS A 82 -16.71 17.59 -2.50
N GLU A 83 -17.63 17.65 -1.53
CA GLU A 83 -17.74 16.61 -0.49
C GLU A 83 -18.33 15.31 -1.06
N LYS A 84 -19.23 15.35 -2.05
CA LYS A 84 -19.71 14.15 -2.76
C LYS A 84 -18.61 13.48 -3.57
N ASP A 85 -17.83 14.25 -4.31
CA ASP A 85 -16.67 13.75 -5.07
C ASP A 85 -15.66 13.11 -4.12
N ARG A 86 -15.37 13.77 -3.00
CA ARG A 86 -14.49 13.24 -1.95
C ARG A 86 -14.96 11.89 -1.42
N ILE A 87 -16.27 11.72 -1.20
CA ILE A 87 -16.86 10.44 -0.77
C ILE A 87 -16.67 9.37 -1.85
N SER A 88 -16.96 9.71 -3.11
CA SER A 88 -16.80 8.80 -4.25
C SER A 88 -15.36 8.30 -4.38
N ASP A 89 -14.41 9.23 -4.38
CA ASP A 89 -12.99 8.92 -4.54
C ASP A 89 -12.45 8.14 -3.34
N SER A 90 -12.80 8.55 -2.12
CA SER A 90 -12.38 7.82 -0.91
C SER A 90 -12.90 6.38 -0.92
N ARG A 91 -14.14 6.14 -1.36
CA ARG A 91 -14.70 4.78 -1.47
C ARG A 91 -13.95 3.94 -2.50
N LYS A 92 -13.64 4.51 -3.67
CA LYS A 92 -12.86 3.80 -4.72
C LYS A 92 -11.49 3.40 -4.19
N SER A 93 -10.75 4.34 -3.62
CA SER A 93 -9.42 4.08 -3.06
C SER A 93 -9.44 3.05 -1.93
N ILE A 94 -10.44 3.09 -1.04
CA ILE A 94 -10.60 2.07 0.02
C ILE A 94 -10.82 0.68 -0.59
N VAL A 95 -11.60 0.55 -1.67
CA VAL A 95 -11.83 -0.73 -2.34
C VAL A 95 -10.54 -1.27 -2.95
N GLU A 96 -9.80 -0.43 -3.68
CA GLU A 96 -8.52 -0.81 -4.30
C GLU A 96 -7.49 -1.24 -3.26
N LEU A 97 -7.35 -0.50 -2.16
CA LEU A 97 -6.44 -0.84 -1.06
C LEU A 97 -6.86 -2.14 -0.35
N LYS A 98 -8.17 -2.39 -0.19
CA LYS A 98 -8.66 -3.66 0.38
C LYS A 98 -8.38 -4.84 -0.55
N GLN A 99 -8.51 -4.67 -1.86
CA GLN A 99 -8.14 -5.69 -2.85
C GLN A 99 -6.64 -5.98 -2.82
N GLN A 100 -5.80 -4.93 -2.80
CA GLN A 100 -4.35 -5.07 -2.67
C GLN A 100 -3.97 -5.81 -1.39
N LYS A 101 -4.55 -5.43 -0.25
CA LYS A 101 -4.37 -6.10 1.04
C LYS A 101 -4.78 -7.58 0.96
N SER A 102 -5.88 -7.90 0.28
CA SER A 102 -6.32 -9.29 0.09
C SER A 102 -5.32 -10.09 -0.74
N ARG A 103 -4.82 -9.51 -1.85
CA ARG A 103 -3.82 -10.15 -2.71
C ARG A 103 -2.55 -10.48 -1.93
N ILE A 104 -2.08 -9.55 -1.10
CA ILE A 104 -0.91 -9.74 -0.24
C ILE A 104 -1.15 -10.84 0.80
N LYS A 105 -2.36 -10.91 1.39
CA LYS A 105 -2.72 -12.01 2.30
C LYS A 105 -2.72 -13.38 1.61
N THR A 106 -3.21 -13.46 0.37
CA THR A 106 -3.20 -14.71 -0.40
C THR A 106 -1.79 -15.14 -0.76
N LEU A 107 -0.92 -14.20 -1.15
CA LEU A 107 0.49 -14.50 -1.44
C LEU A 107 1.26 -15.07 -0.25
N LYS A 108 0.88 -14.72 0.99
CA LYS A 108 1.42 -15.35 2.22
C LYS A 108 0.92 -16.79 2.44
N SER A 109 -0.24 -17.14 1.89
CA SER A 109 -0.85 -18.47 2.07
C SER A 109 -0.35 -19.51 1.07
N ASP A 110 0.27 -19.06 -0.03
CA ASP A 110 0.75 -19.90 -1.13
C ASP A 110 2.28 -20.16 -1.07
N ILE A 111 2.94 -19.72 0.01
CA ILE A 111 4.37 -19.93 0.34
C ILE A 111 4.44 -20.64 1.69
#